data_AF-A0A075JFL6-F1
#
_entry.id   AF-A0A075JFL6-F1
#
_cell.length_a   1.000
_cell.length_b   1.000
_cell.length_c   1.000
_cell.angle_alpha   90.00
_cell.angle_beta   90.00
_cell.angle_gamma   90.00
#
_symmetry.space_group_name_H-M   'P 1'
#
loop_
_entity.id
_entity.type
_entity.pdbx_description
1 polymer ?
#
loop_
_entity_poly.entity_id
_entity_poly.type
_entity_poly.pdbx_seq_one_letter_code
_entity_poly.pdbx_strand_id
1 'polypeptide(L)'
;MTDTAAENEIVETDEQHLEPDAPAEPADEQTVDDDADTFPRAYVDKLRKEAADARVKAKDRDEIAARLHTSLVAASGRLADPSDLPFDEAHLSDPDALTAALDELLARKPHLASRRPVGDIGQGVSAVTSSVDLAGILRHNAN
;
A
#
# COMPACT_ATOMS: atom_id res chain seq x y z
N MET A 1 -31.58 -61.06 16.08
CA MET A 1 -31.89 -59.67 15.69
C MET A 1 -31.39 -58.79 16.82
N THR A 2 -30.11 -58.43 16.74
CA THR A 2 -29.59 -57.07 16.42
C THR A 2 -29.45 -56.25 17.70
N ASP A 3 -28.27 -56.13 18.28
CA ASP A 3 -27.14 -55.24 17.91
C ASP A 3 -27.20 -53.93 18.71
N THR A 4 -26.03 -53.35 19.04
CA THR A 4 -25.77 -51.99 19.59
C THR A 4 -25.09 -51.92 20.97
N ALA A 5 -23.75 -51.77 20.91
CA ALA A 5 -22.90 -50.71 21.49
C ALA A 5 -22.91 -50.44 23.02
N ALA A 6 -21.82 -50.14 23.72
CA ALA A 6 -20.51 -49.64 23.30
C ALA A 6 -19.43 -50.01 24.34
N GLU A 7 -18.30 -50.52 23.88
CA GLU A 7 -17.03 -50.53 24.61
C GLU A 7 -16.33 -49.20 24.29
N ASN A 8 -15.98 -48.42 25.32
CA ASN A 8 -15.28 -47.15 25.16
C ASN A 8 -13.79 -47.42 25.36
N GLU A 9 -13.14 -47.82 24.28
CA GLU A 9 -11.71 -48.05 24.15
C GLU A 9 -10.98 -46.69 24.17
N ILE A 10 -10.07 -46.57 25.15
CA ILE A 10 -9.11 -45.48 25.30
C ILE A 10 -8.11 -45.55 24.15
N VAL A 11 -8.33 -44.74 23.11
CA VAL A 11 -7.37 -44.55 22.02
C VAL A 11 -6.46 -43.37 22.36
N GLU A 12 -5.30 -43.70 22.91
CA GLU A 12 -4.11 -42.87 22.96
C GLU A 12 -3.66 -42.62 21.50
N THR A 13 -4.05 -41.48 20.93
CA THR A 13 -3.57 -41.07 19.61
C THR A 13 -2.28 -40.29 19.79
N ASP A 14 -1.20 -41.05 19.63
CA ASP A 14 0.18 -40.68 19.42
C ASP A 14 0.35 -39.37 18.64
N GLU A 15 1.16 -38.48 19.22
CA GLU A 15 1.59 -37.24 18.60
C GLU A 15 2.34 -37.57 17.31
N GLN A 16 1.74 -37.25 16.15
CA GLN A 16 2.44 -37.34 14.88
C GLN A 16 3.59 -36.34 14.88
N HIS A 17 4.76 -36.83 15.30
CA HIS A 17 6.06 -36.29 14.99
C HIS A 17 6.20 -36.29 13.47
N LEU A 18 5.90 -35.16 12.83
CA LEU A 18 6.28 -34.92 11.44
C LEU A 18 7.81 -34.84 11.41
N GLU A 19 8.44 -35.98 11.13
CA GLU A 19 9.79 -36.03 10.58
C GLU A 19 9.79 -35.22 9.27
N PRO A 20 10.66 -34.22 9.08
CA PRO A 20 10.96 -33.76 7.75
C PRO A 20 11.96 -34.75 7.12
N ASP A 21 11.46 -35.87 6.59
CA ASP A 21 12.20 -36.64 5.60
C ASP A 21 12.05 -35.92 4.25
N ALA A 22 12.86 -34.88 4.08
CA ALA A 22 13.17 -34.29 2.79
C ALA A 22 14.62 -34.62 2.49
N PRO A 23 14.95 -35.22 1.33
CA PRO A 23 16.34 -35.43 0.95
C PRO A 23 16.99 -34.06 0.84
N ALA A 24 17.94 -33.78 1.75
CA ALA A 24 18.82 -32.64 1.63
C ALA A 24 19.54 -32.74 0.28
N GLU A 25 19.16 -31.87 -0.66
CA GLU A 25 20.01 -31.56 -1.81
C GLU A 25 21.41 -31.23 -1.28
N PRO A 26 22.48 -31.70 -1.94
CA PRO A 26 23.83 -31.50 -1.44
C PRO A 26 24.05 -30.00 -1.27
N ALA A 27 24.29 -29.60 -0.02
CA ALA A 27 24.90 -28.32 0.26
C ALA A 27 26.15 -28.25 -0.62
N ASP A 28 26.13 -27.32 -1.56
CA ASP A 28 27.25 -26.96 -2.42
C ASP A 28 28.49 -26.86 -1.51
N GLU A 29 29.36 -27.88 -1.58
CA GLU A 29 30.64 -27.89 -0.87
C GLU A 29 31.47 -26.77 -1.49
N GLN A 30 31.25 -25.55 -1.02
CA GLN A 30 32.12 -24.42 -1.27
C GLN A 30 33.45 -24.79 -0.65
N THR A 31 34.32 -25.37 -1.47
CA THR A 31 35.75 -25.49 -1.20
C THR A 31 36.22 -24.08 -0.86
N VAL A 32 36.38 -23.83 0.43
CA VAL A 32 37.05 -22.63 0.93
C VAL A 32 38.46 -22.70 0.36
N ASP A 33 38.72 -21.90 -0.67
CA ASP A 33 40.05 -21.70 -1.21
C ASP A 33 40.91 -21.18 -0.05
N ASP A 34 41.86 -21.99 0.42
CA ASP A 34 42.74 -21.65 1.55
C ASP A 34 43.65 -20.44 1.22
N ASP A 35 43.67 -20.01 -0.05
CA ASP A 35 44.33 -18.82 -0.58
C ASP A 35 43.43 -17.56 -0.59
N ALA A 36 42.34 -17.54 0.20
CA ALA A 36 41.51 -16.34 0.33
C ALA A 36 42.19 -15.25 1.17
N ASP A 37 42.41 -14.08 0.56
CA ASP A 37 42.93 -12.89 1.25
C ASP A 37 42.07 -12.53 2.48
N THR A 38 42.67 -12.55 3.68
CA THR A 38 41.97 -12.22 4.92
C THR A 38 41.85 -10.70 5.09
N PHE A 39 40.61 -10.20 5.09
CA PHE A 39 40.36 -8.77 5.30
C PHE A 39 40.62 -8.33 6.75
N PRO A 40 41.10 -7.09 6.98
CA PRO A 40 41.24 -6.54 8.33
C PRO A 40 39.88 -6.50 9.06
N ARG A 41 39.86 -6.92 10.34
CA ARG A 41 38.65 -6.96 11.17
C ARG A 41 37.87 -5.64 11.18
N ALA A 42 38.59 -4.52 11.27
CA ALA A 42 37.99 -3.19 11.26
C ALA A 42 37.22 -2.86 9.96
N TYR A 43 37.63 -3.41 8.81
CA TYR A 43 36.94 -3.23 7.54
C TYR A 43 35.64 -4.04 7.50
N VAL A 44 35.71 -5.31 7.88
CA VAL A 44 34.53 -6.20 7.93
C VAL A 44 33.49 -5.67 8.94
N ASP A 45 33.93 -5.15 10.09
CA ASP A 45 33.02 -4.57 11.09
C ASP A 45 32.32 -3.31 10.57
N LYS A 46 32.99 -2.48 9.75
CA LYS A 46 32.35 -1.37 9.05
C LYS A 46 31.31 -1.88 8.04
N LEU A 47 31.68 -2.86 7.22
CA LEU A 47 30.78 -3.44 6.23
C LEU A 47 29.53 -4.07 6.86
N ARG A 48 29.67 -4.75 8.01
CA ARG A 48 28.51 -5.29 8.75
C ARG A 48 27.57 -4.19 9.23
N LYS A 49 28.11 -3.08 9.72
CA LYS A 49 27.31 -1.92 10.15
C LYS A 49 26.58 -1.30 8.97
N GLU A 50 27.28 -1.05 7.86
CA GLU A 50 26.70 -0.51 6.63
C GLU A 50 25.60 -1.43 6.07
N ALA A 51 25.84 -2.73 6.04
CA ALA A 51 24.84 -3.70 5.60
C ALA A 51 23.64 -3.79 6.56
N ALA A 52 23.84 -3.62 7.86
CA ALA A 52 22.76 -3.57 8.84
C ALA A 52 21.89 -2.31 8.61
N ASP A 53 22.53 -1.15 8.45
CA ASP A 53 21.85 0.12 8.20
C ASP A 53 21.07 0.10 6.87
N ALA A 54 21.66 -0.50 5.83
CA ALA A 54 20.99 -0.67 4.54
C ALA A 54 19.73 -1.54 4.67
N ARG A 55 19.77 -2.63 5.45
CA ARG A 55 18.60 -3.47 5.71
C ARG A 55 17.53 -2.72 6.49
N VAL A 56 17.91 -1.92 7.48
CA VAL A 56 16.95 -1.11 8.24
C VAL A 56 16.24 -0.11 7.31
N LYS A 57 16.99 0.61 6.48
CA LYS A 57 16.41 1.57 5.51
C LYS A 57 15.53 0.90 4.46
N ALA A 58 15.91 -0.30 4.00
CA ALA A 58 15.13 -1.04 3.03
C ALA A 58 13.77 -1.51 3.59
N LYS A 59 13.69 -1.85 4.89
CA LYS A 59 12.42 -2.28 5.52
C LYS A 59 11.32 -1.23 5.42
N ASP A 60 11.68 0.04 5.63
CA ASP A 60 10.70 1.13 5.66
C ASP A 60 10.37 1.65 4.25
N ARG A 61 11.17 1.29 3.23
CA ARG A 61 11.03 1.81 1.87
C ARG A 61 9.67 1.44 1.27
N ASP A 62 9.26 0.19 1.40
CA ASP A 62 8.01 -0.29 0.78
C ASP A 62 6.79 0.34 1.46
N GLU A 63 6.84 0.50 2.78
CA GLU A 63 5.79 1.19 3.53
C GLU A 63 5.67 2.66 3.14
N ILE A 64 6.80 3.37 3.03
CA ILE A 64 6.82 4.78 2.60
C ILE A 64 6.32 4.91 1.17
N ALA A 65 6.73 4.01 0.27
CA ALA A 65 6.28 3.99 -1.12
C ALA A 65 4.77 3.78 -1.23
N ALA A 66 4.21 2.83 -0.47
CA ALA A 66 2.78 2.59 -0.41
C ALA A 66 2.01 3.83 0.11
N ARG A 67 2.49 4.44 1.21
CA ARG A 67 1.88 5.66 1.77
C ARG A 67 1.92 6.83 0.77
N LEU A 68 3.04 6.99 0.06
CA LEU A 68 3.19 8.02 -0.97
C LEU A 68 2.19 7.79 -2.11
N HIS A 69 2.09 6.57 -2.62
CA HIS A 69 1.12 6.20 -3.66
C HIS A 69 -0.32 6.51 -3.23
N THR A 70 -0.73 6.08 -2.02
CA THR A 70 -2.07 6.39 -1.49
C THR A 70 -2.30 7.90 -1.40
N SER A 71 -1.29 8.68 -1.00
CA SER A 71 -1.41 10.14 -0.92
C SER A 71 -1.55 10.81 -2.30
N LEU A 72 -0.85 10.31 -3.32
CA LEU A 72 -0.96 10.82 -4.69
C LEU A 72 -2.34 10.51 -5.28
N VAL A 73 -2.84 9.30 -5.05
CA VAL A 73 -4.18 8.90 -5.44
C VAL A 73 -5.24 9.75 -4.73
N ALA A 74 -5.10 9.98 -3.42
CA ALA A 74 -6.00 10.84 -2.66
C ALA A 74 -5.97 12.29 -3.17
N ALA A 75 -4.78 12.82 -3.50
CA ALA A 75 -4.61 14.16 -4.04
C ALA A 75 -5.30 14.34 -5.41
N SER A 76 -5.43 13.27 -6.20
CA SER A 76 -6.18 13.32 -7.46
C SER A 76 -7.67 13.61 -7.25
N GLY A 77 -8.24 13.24 -6.09
CA GLY A 77 -9.66 13.42 -5.77
C GLY A 77 -10.64 12.61 -6.64
N ARG A 78 -10.14 11.70 -7.48
CA ARG A 78 -10.94 10.96 -8.47
C ARG A 78 -11.59 9.70 -7.91
N LEU A 79 -10.93 9.03 -6.96
CA LEU A 79 -11.45 7.83 -6.29
C LEU A 79 -12.12 8.18 -4.96
N ALA A 80 -13.15 7.40 -4.60
CA ALA A 80 -13.80 7.49 -3.30
C ALA A 80 -12.90 6.96 -2.17
N ASP A 81 -12.21 5.84 -2.41
CA ASP A 81 -11.20 5.27 -1.52
C ASP A 81 -9.85 5.19 -2.27
N PRO A 82 -8.78 5.84 -1.77
CA PRO A 82 -7.48 5.80 -2.42
C PRO A 82 -6.80 4.42 -2.35
N SER A 83 -7.28 3.50 -1.50
CA SER A 83 -6.76 2.13 -1.39
C SER A 83 -7.29 1.17 -2.45
N ASP A 84 -8.29 1.58 -3.24
CA ASP A 84 -8.86 0.75 -4.32
C ASP A 84 -7.91 0.59 -5.53
N LEU A 85 -6.94 1.48 -5.69
CA LEU A 85 -5.91 1.35 -6.72
C LEU A 85 -4.73 0.53 -6.17
N PRO A 86 -4.39 -0.62 -6.77
CA PRO A 86 -3.24 -1.39 -6.33
C PRO A 86 -1.94 -0.59 -6.49
N PHE A 87 -1.00 -0.83 -5.58
CA PHE A 87 0.33 -0.23 -5.64
C PHE A 87 1.08 -0.68 -6.90
N ASP A 88 1.62 0.28 -7.64
CA ASP A 88 2.56 0.07 -8.74
C ASP A 88 3.65 1.14 -8.61
N GLU A 89 4.91 0.73 -8.72
CA GLU A 89 6.07 1.62 -8.64
C GLU A 89 6.11 2.60 -9.82
N ALA A 90 5.57 2.21 -10.98
CA ALA A 90 5.50 3.08 -12.15
C ALA A 90 4.71 4.37 -11.84
N HIS A 91 3.67 4.29 -11.02
CA HIS A 91 2.84 5.43 -10.62
C HIS A 91 3.59 6.49 -9.80
N LEU A 92 4.71 6.12 -9.14
CA LEU A 92 5.52 7.06 -8.35
C LEU A 92 6.46 7.88 -9.23
N SER A 93 6.89 7.32 -10.36
CA SER A 93 7.87 7.93 -11.25
C SER A 93 7.22 8.63 -12.45
N ASP A 94 6.07 8.12 -12.89
CA ASP A 94 5.33 8.63 -14.05
C ASP A 94 3.90 9.03 -13.65
N PRO A 95 3.58 10.34 -13.61
CA PRO A 95 2.24 10.81 -13.31
C PRO A 95 1.23 10.42 -14.41
N ASP A 96 1.66 10.30 -15.67
CA ASP A 96 0.75 9.97 -16.77
C ASP A 96 0.29 8.50 -16.65
N ALA A 97 1.20 7.59 -16.28
CA ALA A 97 0.86 6.19 -15.96
C ALA A 97 -0.18 6.08 -14.84
N LEU A 98 -0.04 6.90 -13.78
CA LEU A 98 -1.02 6.94 -12.69
C LEU A 98 -2.40 7.40 -13.21
N THR A 99 -2.45 8.44 -14.04
CA THR A 99 -3.73 8.93 -14.58
C THR A 99 -4.39 7.91 -15.50
N ALA A 100 -3.62 7.22 -16.34
CA ALA A 100 -4.12 6.18 -17.23
C ALA A 100 -4.68 4.99 -16.44
N ALA A 101 -4.00 4.55 -15.38
CA ALA A 101 -4.46 3.48 -14.50
C ALA A 101 -5.78 3.87 -13.79
N LEU A 102 -5.90 5.13 -13.35
CA LEU A 102 -7.14 5.66 -12.79
C LEU A 102 -8.28 5.69 -13.82
N ASP A 103 -8.01 6.13 -15.05
CA ASP A 103 -8.99 6.16 -16.12
C ASP A 103 -9.51 4.76 -16.46
N GLU A 104 -8.61 3.80 -16.60
CA GLU A 104 -8.94 2.41 -16.87
C GLU A 104 -9.77 1.80 -15.73
N LEU A 105 -9.36 2.04 -14.47
CA LEU A 105 -10.07 1.55 -13.30
C LEU A 105 -11.49 2.12 -13.23
N LEU A 106 -11.64 3.42 -13.46
CA LEU A 106 -12.95 4.08 -13.43
C LEU A 106 -13.84 3.67 -14.60
N ALA A 107 -13.27 3.44 -15.78
CA ALA A 107 -14.01 2.91 -16.93
C ALA A 107 -14.58 1.51 -16.63
N ARG A 108 -13.81 0.67 -15.94
CA ARG A 108 -14.22 -0.69 -15.55
C ARG A 108 -15.16 -0.71 -14.35
N LYS A 109 -14.91 0.15 -13.36
CA LYS A 109 -15.61 0.22 -12.08
C LYS A 109 -16.05 1.66 -11.78
N PRO A 110 -17.12 2.15 -12.44
CA PRO A 110 -17.56 3.53 -12.29
C PRO A 110 -18.08 3.86 -10.88
N HIS A 111 -18.43 2.86 -10.08
CA HIS A 111 -18.91 3.04 -8.71
C HIS A 111 -17.81 3.46 -7.73
N LEU A 112 -16.52 3.31 -8.10
CA LEU A 112 -15.37 3.75 -7.29
C LEU A 112 -15.06 5.25 -7.47
N ALA A 113 -15.71 5.91 -8.43
CA ALA A 113 -15.57 7.34 -8.63
C ALA A 113 -15.97 8.12 -7.36
N SER A 114 -15.20 9.17 -7.07
CA SER A 114 -15.49 10.09 -5.97
C SER A 114 -16.91 10.64 -6.08
N ARG A 115 -17.65 10.55 -4.97
CA ARG A 115 -19.01 11.09 -4.83
C ARG A 115 -19.01 12.45 -4.14
N ARG A 116 -17.82 12.99 -3.84
CA ARG A 116 -17.69 14.24 -3.11
C ARG A 116 -18.03 15.38 -4.09
N PRO A 117 -19.04 16.21 -3.80
CA PRO A 117 -19.33 17.37 -4.63
C PRO A 117 -18.10 18.29 -4.61
N VAL A 118 -17.63 18.68 -5.80
CA VAL A 118 -16.50 19.60 -5.99
C VAL A 118 -17.05 20.88 -6.58
N GLY A 119 -16.76 22.02 -5.94
CA GLY A 119 -17.23 23.35 -6.36
C GLY A 119 -17.98 24.11 -5.26
N ASP A 120 -18.29 25.38 -5.55
CA ASP A 120 -19.19 26.18 -4.71
C ASP A 120 -20.63 25.72 -4.93
N ILE A 121 -21.20 25.08 -3.92
CA ILE A 121 -22.60 24.61 -3.91
C ILE A 121 -23.60 25.76 -3.65
N GLY A 122 -23.12 27.01 -3.55
CA GLY A 122 -23.94 28.19 -3.30
C GLY A 122 -24.55 28.23 -1.91
N GLN A 123 -23.96 27.51 -0.96
CA GLN A 123 -24.40 27.43 0.43
C GLN A 123 -23.27 27.93 1.34
N GLY A 124 -23.53 29.04 2.03
CA GLY A 124 -22.55 29.75 2.85
C GLY A 124 -22.25 31.15 2.33
N VAL A 125 -21.36 31.87 3.02
CA VAL A 125 -20.90 33.20 2.58
C VAL A 125 -20.00 33.01 1.36
N SER A 126 -20.57 33.05 0.16
CA SER A 126 -19.82 33.13 -1.09
C SER A 126 -19.16 34.50 -1.18
N ALA A 127 -17.90 34.57 -1.61
CA ALA A 127 -17.14 35.81 -1.78
C ALA A 127 -17.63 36.69 -2.96
N VAL A 128 -18.88 36.54 -3.40
CA VAL A 128 -19.51 37.43 -4.37
C VAL A 128 -20.14 38.58 -3.58
N THR A 129 -19.33 39.57 -3.26
CA THR A 129 -19.79 40.88 -2.78
C THR A 129 -20.22 41.73 -3.98
N SER A 130 -21.30 41.34 -4.67
CA SER A 130 -22.10 42.37 -5.34
C SER A 130 -22.84 43.12 -4.22
N SER A 131 -22.21 44.17 -3.71
CA SER A 131 -22.90 45.08 -2.80
C SER A 131 -24.11 45.63 -3.55
N VAL A 132 -25.30 45.22 -3.12
CA VAL A 132 -26.55 45.76 -3.66
C VAL A 132 -26.60 47.24 -3.25
N ASP A 133 -26.38 48.14 -4.21
CA ASP A 133 -26.48 49.59 -4.00
C ASP A 133 -27.96 50.00 -3.98
N LEU A 134 -28.51 50.13 -2.76
CA LEU A 134 -29.88 50.62 -2.54
C LEU A 134 -30.09 52.01 -3.15
N ALA A 135 -29.08 52.88 -3.14
CA ALA A 135 -29.20 54.22 -3.70
C ALA A 135 -29.29 54.19 -5.23
N GLY A 136 -28.62 53.22 -5.87
CA GLY A 136 -28.74 52.94 -7.30
C GLY A 136 -30.14 52.48 -7.69
N ILE A 137 -30.74 51.56 -6.92
CA ILE A 137 -32.11 51.06 -7.16
C ILE A 137 -33.14 52.20 -7.01
N LEU A 138 -33.00 53.04 -5.98
CA LEU A 138 -33.95 54.13 -5.74
C LEU A 138 -33.89 55.21 -6.84
N ARG A 139 -32.69 55.53 -7.35
CA ARG A 139 -32.53 56.46 -8.48
C ARG A 139 -33.08 55.90 -9.79
N HIS A 140 -32.97 54.59 -10.01
CA HIS A 140 -33.50 53.95 -11.21
C HIS A 140 -35.04 54.01 -11.27
N ASN A 141 -35.72 53.87 -10.13
CA ASN A 141 -37.19 53.87 -10.05
C ASN A 141 -37.82 55.27 -9.94
N ALA A 142 -37.02 56.33 -9.88
CA ALA A 142 -37.49 57.72 -9.73
C ALA A 142 -37.59 58.48 -11.08
N ASN A 143 -37.40 57.78 -12.21
CA ASN A 143 -37.61 58.29 -13.57
C ASN A 143 -38.87 57.69 -14.20
#